data_AF-A0AAJ8L5W3-F1
#
_entry.id   AF-A0AAJ8L5W3-F1
#
_cell.length_a   1.000
_cell.length_b   1.000
_cell.length_c   1.000
_cell.angle_alpha   90.00
_cell.angle_beta   90.00
_cell.angle_gamma   90.00
#
_symmetry.space_group_name_H-M   'P 1'
#
loop_
_entity.id
_entity.type
_entity.pdbx_description
1 polymer ?
#
loop_
_entity_poly.entity_id
_entity_poly.type
_entity_poly.pdbx_seq_one_letter_code
_entity_poly.pdbx_strand_id
1 'polypeptide(L)'
;MSLSVATLNQNRKALIESLSKVKSVGRVLGGNHANFVLCEILDEDGKPSNKKAVEVYKTMAESRGVVVRFRGSERGCEGCLRITVGTEEECQEAVKQIAALLE
;
A
#
# COMPACT_ATOMS: atom_id res chain seq x y z
N MET A 1 12.65 -12.11 -21.16
CA MET A 1 12.12 -11.48 -19.93
C MET A 1 13.00 -11.91 -18.77
N SER A 2 13.62 -10.98 -18.05
CA SER A 2 14.48 -11.29 -16.92
C SER A 2 13.65 -11.88 -15.78
N LEU A 3 14.10 -12.99 -15.17
CA LEU A 3 13.41 -13.69 -14.07
C LEU A 3 12.92 -12.73 -12.96
N SER A 4 13.72 -11.72 -12.64
CA SER A 4 13.42 -10.70 -11.62
C SER A 4 12.16 -9.88 -11.90
N VAL A 5 11.82 -9.63 -13.17
CA VAL A 5 10.62 -8.84 -13.53
C VAL A 5 9.35 -9.69 -13.38
N ALA A 6 9.42 -10.98 -13.70
CA ALA A 6 8.30 -11.90 -13.52
C ALA A 6 7.96 -12.06 -12.03
N THR A 7 8.98 -12.24 -11.18
CA THR A 7 8.80 -12.31 -9.72
C THR A 7 8.21 -11.03 -9.15
N LEU A 8 8.72 -9.85 -9.53
CA LEU A 8 8.15 -8.58 -9.07
C LEU A 8 6.69 -8.39 -9.50
N ASN A 9 6.32 -8.81 -10.71
CA ASN A 9 4.93 -8.76 -11.17
C ASN A 9 4.02 -9.69 -10.35
N GLN A 10 4.52 -10.88 -9.98
CA GLN A 10 3.79 -11.84 -9.15
C GLN A 10 3.61 -11.31 -7.73
N ASN A 11 4.69 -10.83 -7.09
CA ASN A 11 4.65 -10.20 -5.77
C ASN A 11 3.70 -9.00 -5.75
N ARG A 12 3.74 -8.15 -6.78
CA ARG A 12 2.82 -7.01 -6.90
C ARG A 12 1.36 -7.47 -6.96
N LYS A 13 1.06 -8.52 -7.73
CA LYS A 13 -0.30 -9.03 -7.86
C LYS A 13 -0.80 -9.59 -6.51
N ALA A 14 0.04 -10.34 -5.81
CA ALA A 14 -0.26 -10.86 -4.48
C ALA A 14 -0.46 -9.74 -3.45
N LEU A 15 0.37 -8.69 -3.50
CA LEU A 15 0.27 -7.50 -2.65
C LEU A 15 -1.07 -6.78 -2.88
N ILE A 16 -1.45 -6.53 -4.13
CA ILE A 16 -2.73 -5.88 -4.49
C ILE A 16 -3.92 -6.71 -4.02
N GLU A 17 -3.90 -8.03 -4.25
CA GLU A 17 -4.98 -8.90 -3.80
C GLU A 17 -5.11 -8.88 -2.27
N SER A 18 -3.99 -8.94 -1.56
CA SER A 18 -4.00 -8.93 -0.09
C SER A 18 -4.45 -7.59 0.47
N LEU A 19 -4.01 -6.47 -0.11
CA LEU A 19 -4.49 -5.13 0.24
C LEU A 19 -5.99 -4.98 -0.02
N SER A 20 -6.53 -5.57 -1.10
CA SER A 20 -7.97 -5.50 -1.41
C SER A 20 -8.86 -6.24 -0.40
N LYS A 21 -8.28 -7.16 0.39
CA LYS A 21 -8.99 -7.87 1.47
C LYS A 21 -9.11 -7.02 2.74
N VAL A 22 -8.32 -5.95 2.86
CA VAL A 22 -8.36 -5.02 4.00
C VAL A 22 -9.49 -4.01 3.77
N LYS A 23 -10.52 -4.05 4.61
CA LYS A 23 -11.74 -3.24 4.45
C LYS A 23 -11.48 -1.72 4.40
N SER A 24 -10.48 -1.27 5.13
CA SER A 24 -10.09 0.15 5.22
C SER A 24 -9.11 0.56 4.11
N VAL A 25 -8.79 -0.33 3.17
CA VAL A 25 -8.02 0.00 1.96
C VAL A 25 -8.99 0.17 0.79
N GLY A 26 -8.87 1.31 0.12
CA GLY A 26 -9.68 1.71 -1.01
C GLY A 26 -9.13 1.24 -2.33
N ARG A 27 -9.27 2.07 -3.37
CA ARG A 27 -8.86 1.66 -4.71
C ARG A 27 -7.35 1.74 -4.83
N VAL A 28 -6.81 0.81 -5.60
CA VAL A 28 -5.42 0.88 -6.05
C VAL A 28 -5.36 1.77 -7.28
N LEU A 29 -4.61 2.86 -7.19
CA LEU A 29 -4.46 3.89 -8.21
C LEU A 29 -3.24 3.64 -9.10
N GLY A 30 -3.40 3.96 -10.38
CA GLY A 30 -2.34 3.88 -11.38
C GLY A 30 -2.34 2.59 -12.20
N GLY A 31 -1.43 2.51 -13.16
CA GLY A 31 -1.33 1.36 -14.07
C GLY A 31 -0.70 0.12 -13.45
N ASN A 32 -0.20 0.19 -12.21
CA ASN A 32 0.52 -0.92 -11.56
C ASN A 32 1.53 -1.57 -12.51
N HIS A 33 2.38 -0.77 -13.18
CA HIS A 33 3.46 -1.26 -14.04
C HIS A 33 4.85 -0.98 -13.46
N ALA A 34 4.89 -0.26 -12.33
CA ALA A 34 6.11 0.08 -11.61
C ALA A 34 6.42 -0.93 -10.49
N ASN A 35 7.55 -0.70 -9.84
CA ASN A 35 8.00 -1.37 -8.61
C ASN A 35 7.33 -0.82 -7.34
N PHE A 36 6.15 -0.23 -7.47
CA PHE A 36 5.35 0.26 -6.35
C PHE A 36 3.86 0.14 -6.65
N VAL A 37 3.06 0.10 -5.59
CA VAL A 37 1.60 0.10 -5.61
C VAL A 37 1.13 1.37 -4.92
N LEU A 38 0.09 2.00 -5.47
CA LEU A 38 -0.51 3.20 -4.89
C LEU A 38 -1.92 2.83 -4.45
N CYS A 39 -2.25 2.99 -3.18
CA CYS A 39 -3.57 2.61 -2.65
C CYS A 39 -4.14 3.72 -1.77
N GLU A 40 -5.45 3.88 -1.80
CA GLU A 40 -6.18 4.80 -0.93
C GLU A 40 -6.40 4.15 0.44
N ILE A 41 -6.27 4.93 1.51
CA ILE A 41 -6.67 4.55 2.86
C ILE A 41 -8.01 5.21 3.16
N LEU A 42 -8.99 4.39 3.48
CA LEU A 42 -10.35 4.80 3.76
C LEU A 42 -10.56 5.03 5.26
N ASP A 43 -11.41 6.01 5.54
CA ASP A 43 -11.96 6.27 6.87
C ASP A 43 -13.14 5.33 7.19
N GLU A 44 -13.71 5.48 8.38
CA GLU A 44 -14.87 4.69 8.83
C GLU A 44 -16.10 4.89 7.92
N ASP A 45 -16.20 6.06 7.28
CA ASP A 45 -17.24 6.41 6.30
C ASP A 45 -16.96 5.84 4.90
N GLY A 46 -15.87 5.08 4.73
CA GLY A 46 -15.47 4.51 3.43
C GLY A 46 -14.92 5.53 2.44
N LYS A 47 -14.55 6.72 2.91
CA LYS A 47 -13.96 7.81 2.10
C LYS A 47 -12.45 7.89 2.29
N PRO A 48 -11.66 8.21 1.25
CA PRO A 48 -10.23 8.41 1.41
C PRO A 48 -9.93 9.50 2.44
N SER A 49 -9.02 9.23 3.37
CA SER A 49 -8.71 10.14 4.48
C SER A 49 -7.21 10.36 4.60
N ASN A 50 -6.79 11.60 4.36
CA ASN A 50 -5.41 12.02 4.54
C ASN A 50 -4.93 11.82 5.99
N LYS A 51 -5.82 11.99 6.97
CA LYS A 51 -5.46 11.82 8.38
C LYS A 51 -5.07 10.37 8.68
N LYS A 52 -5.92 9.40 8.31
CA LYS A 52 -5.61 7.97 8.47
C LYS A 52 -4.39 7.55 7.66
N ALA A 53 -4.28 8.01 6.42
CA ALA A 53 -3.12 7.70 5.59
C ALA A 53 -1.81 8.21 6.20
N VAL A 54 -1.78 9.43 6.76
CA VAL A 54 -0.60 9.96 7.46
C VAL A 54 -0.28 9.17 8.72
N GLU A 55 -1.30 8.75 9.48
CA GLU A 55 -1.12 7.92 10.68
C GLU A 55 -0.49 6.58 10.33
N VAL A 56 -1.09 5.84 9.39
CA VAL A 56 -0.53 4.58 8.87
C VAL A 56 0.89 4.79 8.35
N TYR A 57 1.15 5.86 7.58
CA TYR A 57 2.49 6.19 7.09
C TYR A 57 3.49 6.38 8.25
N LYS A 58 3.13 7.14 9.28
CA LYS A 58 4.02 7.39 10.42
C LYS A 58 4.33 6.09 11.16
N THR A 59 3.32 5.29 11.47
CA THR A 59 3.52 4.03 12.19
C THR A 59 4.32 3.02 11.37
N MET A 60 4.06 2.95 10.06
CA MET A 60 4.82 2.11 9.15
C MET A 60 6.27 2.59 8.97
N ALA A 61 6.52 3.90 9.01
CA ALA A 61 7.86 4.46 8.93
C ALA A 61 8.72 4.12 10.16
N GLU A 62 8.10 3.86 11.31
CA GLU A 62 8.78 3.36 12.51
C GLU A 62 9.09 1.86 12.43
N SER A 63 8.32 1.12 11.62
CA SER A 63 8.49 -0.33 11.42
C SER A 63 9.64 -0.62 10.45
N ARG A 64 10.70 -1.26 10.95
CA ARG A 64 11.89 -1.61 10.15
C ARG A 64 11.54 -2.72 9.15
N GLY A 65 11.29 -2.35 7.89
CA GLY A 65 11.18 -3.34 6.80
C GLY A 65 10.43 -2.85 5.57
N VAL A 66 9.47 -1.93 5.69
CA VAL A 66 8.60 -1.55 4.58
C VAL A 66 8.62 -0.06 4.34
N VAL A 67 9.16 0.36 3.19
CA VAL A 67 9.18 1.77 2.79
C VAL A 67 7.86 2.16 2.14
N VAL A 68 6.98 2.74 2.94
CA VAL A 68 5.76 3.42 2.47
C VAL A 68 6.00 4.92 2.35
N ARG A 69 5.32 5.58 1.41
CA ARG A 69 5.31 7.03 1.29
C ARG A 69 3.90 7.57 1.16
N PHE A 70 3.60 8.59 1.95
CA PHE A 70 2.36 9.33 1.82
C PHE A 70 2.34 10.18 0.53
N ARG A 71 1.23 10.11 -0.21
CA ARG A 71 0.97 10.83 -1.47
C ARG A 71 -0.35 11.61 -1.42
N GLY A 72 -1.00 11.69 -0.25
CA GLY A 72 -2.26 12.41 -0.06
C GLY A 72 -2.23 13.92 -0.25
N SER A 73 -1.05 14.52 -0.36
CA SER A 73 -0.90 15.95 -0.67
C SER A 73 -1.01 16.25 -2.17
N GLU A 74 -1.01 15.24 -3.05
CA GLU A 74 -1.12 15.43 -4.50
C GLU A 74 -2.59 15.51 -4.93
N ARG A 75 -2.89 16.35 -5.92
CA ARG A 75 -4.25 16.52 -6.44
C ARG A 75 -4.78 15.19 -6.99
N GLY A 76 -5.89 14.71 -6.46
CA GLY A 76 -6.51 13.45 -6.86
C GLY A 76 -5.93 12.21 -6.19
N CYS A 77 -5.02 12.37 -5.23
CA CYS A 77 -4.42 11.29 -4.46
C CYS A 77 -4.85 11.31 -2.99
N GLU A 78 -6.00 11.87 -2.63
CA GLU A 78 -6.44 11.93 -1.23
C GLU A 78 -6.39 10.54 -0.56
N GLY A 79 -5.87 10.47 0.66
CA GLY A 79 -5.69 9.22 1.40
C GLY A 79 -4.66 8.26 0.79
N CYS A 80 -3.87 8.66 -0.21
CA CYS A 80 -3.00 7.71 -0.91
C CYS A 80 -1.69 7.41 -0.20
N LEU A 81 -1.34 6.13 -0.18
CA LEU A 81 -0.03 5.61 0.18
C LEU A 81 0.61 4.92 -1.01
N ARG A 82 1.91 5.15 -1.17
CA ARG A 82 2.76 4.47 -2.13
C ARG A 82 3.61 3.44 -1.41
N ILE A 83 3.36 2.16 -1.69
CA ILE A 83 4.04 1.01 -1.10
C ILE A 83 5.02 0.45 -2.13
N THR A 84 6.28 0.27 -1.75
CA THR A 84 7.29 -0.29 -2.66
C THR A 84 7.15 -1.81 -2.71
N VAL A 85 7.20 -2.41 -3.91
CA VAL A 85 7.13 -3.87 -4.08
C VAL A 85 8.54 -4.44 -3.94
N GLY A 86 8.76 -5.19 -2.86
CA GLY A 86 10.00 -5.90 -2.56
C GLY A 86 9.88 -7.41 -2.74
N THR A 87 10.42 -8.17 -1.80
CA THR A 87 10.21 -9.63 -1.72
C THR A 87 8.77 -9.97 -1.30
N GLU A 88 8.40 -11.24 -1.45
CA GLU A 88 7.09 -11.72 -1.01
C GLU A 88 6.90 -11.53 0.51
N GLU A 89 7.93 -11.83 1.30
CA GLU A 89 7.95 -11.67 2.76
C GLU A 89 7.75 -10.19 3.16
N GLU A 90 8.45 -9.26 2.51
CA GLU A 90 8.27 -7.82 2.74
C GLU A 90 6.84 -7.36 2.39
N CYS A 91 6.27 -7.90 1.30
CA CYS A 91 4.90 -7.58 0.89
C CYS A 91 3.86 -8.12 1.89
N GLN A 92 4.06 -9.33 2.40
CA GLN A 92 3.19 -9.94 3.40
C GLN A 92 3.24 -9.20 4.73
N GLU A 93 4.45 -8.87 5.21
CA GLU A 93 4.63 -8.07 6.42
C GLU A 93 3.98 -6.69 6.25
N ALA A 94 4.15 -6.04 5.09
CA ALA A 94 3.51 -4.76 4.80
C ALA A 94 1.99 -4.82 4.95
N VAL A 95 1.34 -5.82 4.34
CA VAL A 95 -0.12 -5.97 4.42
C VAL A 95 -0.56 -6.28 5.83
N LYS A 96 0.16 -7.15 6.54
CA LYS A 96 -0.15 -7.52 7.92
C LYS A 96 -0.10 -6.32 8.85
N GLN A 97 0.93 -5.50 8.75
CA GLN A 97 1.06 -4.27 9.53
C GLN A 97 -0.03 -3.27 9.18
N ILE A 98 -0.30 -3.06 7.88
CA ILE A 98 -1.38 -2.17 7.42
C ILE A 98 -2.75 -2.64 7.93
N ALA A 99 -3.03 -3.95 7.84
CA ALA A 99 -4.28 -4.53 8.33
C ALA A 99 -4.41 -4.34 9.85
N ALA A 100 -3.36 -4.64 10.62
CA ALA A 100 -3.37 -4.47 12.07
C ALA A 100 -3.53 -3.01 12.53
N LEU A 101 -3.10 -2.04 11.72
CA LEU A 101 -3.28 -0.60 11.98
C LEU A 101 -4.66 -0.09 11.59
N LEU A 102 -5.38 -0.83 10.75
CA LEU A 102 -6.64 -0.43 10.16
C LEU A 102 -7.85 -1.22 10.66
N GLU A 103 -7.61 -2.24 11.48
CA GLU A 103 -8.60 -2.99 12.28
C GLU A 103 -9.15 -2.18 13.47
#